data_AF-K9Z2T8-F1
#
_entry.id   AF-K9Z2T8-F1
#
_cell.length_a   1.000
_cell.length_b   1.000
_cell.length_c   1.000
_cell.angle_alpha   90.00
_cell.angle_beta   90.00
_cell.angle_gamma   90.00
#
_symmetry.space_group_name_H-M   'P 1'
#
loop_
_entity.id
_entity.type
_entity.pdbx_description
1 polymer ?
#
loop_
_entity_poly.entity_id
_entity_poly.type
_entity_poly.pdbx_seq_one_letter_code
_entity_poly.pdbx_strand_id
1 'polypeptide(L)'
;MGESNPTPLEGKELLQKVKELSDIPRRQRAKECGYYTIGKNGKERVNLTAFYDAVLAAKGVPLDPERTKDGRGREATFRVSVHKNGQIVIGSSYTEKMGLKPGDEFEIKLGYKHIHLRQLDEDEA
;
A
#
# COMPACT_ATOMS: atom_id res chain seq x y z
N MET A 1 -18.61 -7.62 19.19
CA MET A 1 -18.32 -9.08 19.09
C MET A 1 -17.22 -9.24 18.05
N GLY A 2 -16.10 -9.85 18.45
CA GLY A 2 -14.76 -9.54 17.95
C GLY A 2 -14.48 -9.82 16.48
N GLU A 3 -13.70 -8.92 15.88
CA GLU A 3 -13.13 -9.02 14.54
C GLU A 3 -12.14 -10.19 14.49
N SER A 4 -12.59 -11.35 14.03
CA SER A 4 -11.72 -12.49 13.75
C SER A 4 -10.98 -12.26 12.43
N ASN A 5 -9.89 -11.50 12.48
CA ASN A 5 -8.87 -11.64 11.45
C ASN A 5 -8.28 -13.06 11.61
N PRO A 6 -8.42 -13.94 10.60
CA PRO A 6 -7.85 -15.28 10.68
C PRO A 6 -6.33 -15.17 10.79
N THR A 7 -5.73 -15.96 11.68
CA THR A 7 -4.27 -16.12 11.70
C THR A 7 -3.86 -16.93 10.48
N PRO A 8 -3.10 -16.37 9.51
CA PRO A 8 -2.68 -17.09 8.33
C PRO A 8 -1.70 -18.19 8.70
N LEU A 9 -1.81 -19.36 8.06
CA LEU A 9 -0.86 -20.46 8.22
C LEU A 9 0.40 -20.16 7.42
N GLU A 10 1.57 -20.39 8.00
CA GLU A 10 2.86 -20.11 7.36
C GLU A 10 3.79 -21.34 7.34
N GLY A 11 4.84 -21.28 6.51
CA GLY A 11 5.86 -22.31 6.46
C GLY A 11 5.34 -23.71 6.13
N LYS A 12 5.76 -24.71 6.93
CA LYS A 12 5.45 -26.13 6.67
C LYS A 12 3.96 -26.44 6.80
N GLU A 13 3.27 -25.81 7.76
CA GLU A 13 1.83 -26.02 8.00
C GLU A 13 1.00 -25.56 6.80
N LEU A 14 1.39 -24.43 6.20
CA LEU A 14 0.78 -23.94 4.97
C LEU A 14 0.94 -24.95 3.82
N LEU A 15 2.14 -25.49 3.62
CA LEU A 15 2.40 -26.44 2.54
C LEU A 15 1.62 -27.74 2.70
N GLN A 16 1.48 -28.23 3.94
CA GLN A 16 0.70 -29.42 4.23
C GLN A 16 -0.77 -29.20 3.90
N LYS A 17 -1.37 -28.12 4.43
CA LYS A 17 -2.79 -27.80 4.19
C LYS A 17 -3.06 -27.49 2.72
N VAL A 18 -2.11 -26.87 2.01
CA VAL A 18 -2.23 -26.58 0.56
C VAL A 18 -2.24 -27.85 -0.29
N LYS A 19 -1.52 -28.90 0.14
CA LYS A 19 -1.56 -30.23 -0.49
C LYS A 19 -2.88 -30.94 -0.23
N GLU A 20 -3.36 -30.92 1.01
CA GLU A 20 -4.66 -31.49 1.41
C GLU A 20 -5.82 -30.84 0.65
N LEU A 21 -5.73 -29.54 0.40
CA LEU A 21 -6.74 -28.75 -0.30
C LEU A 21 -6.45 -28.59 -1.80
N SER A 22 -5.71 -29.52 -2.41
CA SER A 22 -5.33 -29.42 -3.83
C SER A 22 -6.52 -29.61 -4.79
N ASP A 23 -7.61 -30.21 -4.33
CA ASP A 23 -8.83 -30.46 -5.10
C ASP A 23 -9.77 -29.25 -5.21
N ILE A 24 -9.57 -28.21 -4.39
CA ILE A 24 -10.42 -27.02 -4.36
C ILE A 24 -9.79 -25.83 -5.10
N PRO A 25 -10.60 -24.89 -5.62
CA PRO A 25 -10.10 -23.71 -6.31
C PRO A 25 -9.20 -22.87 -5.41
N ARG A 26 -8.15 -22.29 -6.02
CA ARG A 26 -7.08 -21.56 -5.32
C ARG A 26 -7.58 -20.47 -4.37
N ARG A 27 -8.68 -19.79 -4.73
CA ARG A 27 -9.32 -18.76 -3.91
C ARG A 27 -9.93 -19.31 -2.63
N GLN A 28 -10.52 -20.50 -2.69
CA GLN A 28 -11.11 -21.16 -1.53
C GLN A 28 -10.02 -21.74 -0.65
N ARG A 29 -8.98 -22.34 -1.24
CA ARG A 29 -7.78 -22.78 -0.53
C ARG A 29 -7.11 -21.65 0.26
N ALA A 30 -6.94 -20.48 -0.35
CA ALA A 30 -6.40 -19.31 0.33
C ALA A 30 -7.27 -18.89 1.53
N LYS A 31 -8.60 -18.96 1.39
CA LYS A 31 -9.52 -18.69 2.50
C LYS A 31 -9.35 -19.69 3.65
N GLU A 32 -9.30 -20.99 3.36
CA GLU A 32 -9.07 -22.06 4.34
C GLU A 32 -7.69 -21.98 5.02
N CYS A 33 -6.70 -21.42 4.33
CA CYS A 33 -5.36 -21.16 4.87
C CYS A 33 -5.26 -19.84 5.67
N GLY A 34 -6.37 -19.09 5.83
CA GLY A 34 -6.41 -17.86 6.61
C GLY A 34 -6.02 -16.59 5.85
N TYR A 35 -5.91 -16.63 4.51
CA TYR A 35 -5.58 -15.47 3.68
C TYR A 35 -6.82 -14.71 3.22
N TYR A 36 -7.63 -14.25 4.16
CA TYR A 36 -8.76 -13.38 3.88
C TYR A 36 -8.91 -12.30 4.95
N THR A 37 -9.54 -11.20 4.59
CA THR A 37 -9.89 -10.12 5.51
C THR A 37 -11.39 -9.89 5.49
N ILE A 38 -11.96 -9.58 6.65
CA ILE A 38 -13.37 -9.22 6.79
C ILE A 38 -13.41 -7.69 6.85
N GLY A 39 -14.02 -7.05 5.84
CA GLY A 39 -14.23 -5.61 5.87
C GLY A 39 -15.34 -5.22 6.85
N LYS A 40 -15.40 -3.93 7.21
CA LYS A 40 -16.44 -3.36 8.10
C LYS A 40 -17.89 -3.67 7.68
N ASN A 41 -18.11 -3.94 6.39
CA ASN A 41 -19.44 -4.30 5.84
C ASN A 41 -19.72 -5.81 5.87
N GLY A 42 -18.91 -6.61 6.59
CA GLY A 42 -19.01 -8.07 6.62
C GLY A 42 -18.57 -8.78 5.34
N LYS A 43 -18.12 -8.04 4.33
CA LYS A 43 -17.69 -8.62 3.05
C LYS A 43 -16.26 -9.15 3.16
N GLU A 44 -16.13 -10.45 2.96
CA GLU A 44 -14.84 -11.13 2.90
C GLU A 44 -14.07 -10.78 1.62
N ARG A 45 -12.78 -10.50 1.77
CA ARG A 45 -11.84 -10.28 0.68
C ARG A 45 -10.65 -11.23 0.84
N VAL A 46 -10.52 -12.16 -0.09
CA VAL A 46 -9.38 -13.10 -0.14
C VAL A 46 -8.14 -12.37 -0.66
N ASN A 47 -7.01 -12.49 0.05
CA ASN A 47 -5.73 -11.94 -0.36
C ASN A 47 -4.88 -13.04 -1.02
N LEU A 48 -5.08 -13.24 -2.32
CA LEU A 48 -4.34 -14.25 -3.10
C LEU A 48 -2.84 -13.95 -3.16
N THR A 49 -2.45 -12.68 -3.22
CA THR A 49 -1.03 -12.28 -3.29
C THR A 49 -0.29 -12.76 -2.05
N ALA A 50 -0.79 -12.42 -0.86
CA ALA A 50 -0.18 -12.85 0.40
C ALA A 50 -0.14 -14.39 0.53
N PHE A 51 -1.15 -15.10 0.02
CA PHE A 51 -1.15 -16.56 0.00
C PHE A 51 -0.02 -17.13 -0.87
N TYR A 52 0.16 -16.61 -2.09
CA TYR A 52 1.24 -17.09 -2.96
C TYR A 52 2.62 -16.73 -2.42
N ASP A 53 2.77 -15.54 -1.86
CA ASP A 53 4.00 -15.10 -1.22
C ASP A 53 4.37 -16.09 -0.09
N ALA A 54 3.43 -16.41 0.80
CA ALA A 54 3.70 -17.35 1.86
C ALA A 54 3.99 -18.79 1.36
N VAL A 55 3.34 -19.24 0.29
CA VAL A 55 3.66 -20.55 -0.34
C VAL A 55 5.06 -20.56 -0.95
N LEU A 56 5.48 -19.45 -1.57
CA LEU A 56 6.82 -19.30 -2.14
C LEU A 56 7.89 -19.22 -1.05
N ALA A 57 7.65 -18.43 0.00
CA ALA A 57 8.50 -18.37 1.19
C ALA A 57 8.66 -19.74 1.85
N ALA A 58 7.55 -20.48 2.02
CA ALA A 58 7.58 -21.82 2.60
C ALA A 58 8.37 -22.84 1.75
N LYS A 59 8.47 -22.61 0.44
CA LYS A 59 9.30 -23.42 -0.48
C LYS A 59 10.77 -23.01 -0.49
N GLY A 60 11.16 -22.00 0.30
CA GLY A 60 12.54 -21.50 0.35
C GLY A 60 12.91 -20.59 -0.83
N VAL A 61 11.92 -20.06 -1.55
CA VAL A 61 12.18 -18.99 -2.53
C VAL A 61 12.45 -17.70 -1.73
N PRO A 62 13.61 -17.04 -1.91
CA PRO A 62 13.86 -15.77 -1.25
C PRO A 62 12.86 -14.75 -1.81
N LEU A 63 11.83 -14.48 -1.02
CA LEU A 63 10.98 -13.34 -1.24
C LEU A 63 11.62 -12.18 -0.51
N ASP A 64 11.95 -11.15 -1.26
CA ASP A 64 12.52 -9.93 -0.74
C ASP A 64 11.57 -9.34 0.32
N PRO A 65 11.91 -9.38 1.62
CA PRO A 65 11.04 -8.90 2.69
C PRO A 65 10.90 -7.38 2.66
N GLU A 66 11.70 -6.67 1.85
CA GLU A 66 11.57 -5.23 1.61
C GLU A 66 10.37 -4.85 0.75
N ARG A 67 9.53 -5.80 0.31
CA ARG A 67 8.13 -5.48 0.02
C ARG A 67 7.37 -5.33 1.34
N THR A 68 7.79 -4.34 2.12
CA THR A 68 6.94 -3.70 3.11
C THR A 68 5.58 -3.48 2.48
N LYS A 69 4.55 -3.74 3.27
CA LYS A 69 3.12 -3.66 2.93
C LYS A 69 2.65 -2.23 2.62
N ASP A 70 3.57 -1.37 2.19
CA ASP A 70 3.42 0.07 2.06
C ASP A 70 3.59 0.47 0.61
N GLY A 71 2.49 0.96 0.02
CA GLY A 71 2.51 1.54 -1.32
C GLY A 71 1.60 0.84 -2.30
N ARG A 72 0.28 0.84 -2.03
CA ARG A 72 -0.70 0.95 -3.12
C ARG A 72 -0.59 2.34 -3.76
N GLY A 73 0.57 2.65 -4.32
CA GLY A 73 0.91 3.93 -4.91
C GLY A 73 1.63 3.69 -6.21
N ARG A 74 1.26 4.45 -7.24
CA ARG A 74 2.11 4.60 -8.41
C ARG A 74 3.41 5.26 -7.95
N GLU A 75 4.54 4.83 -8.47
CA GLU A 75 5.79 5.56 -8.29
C GLU A 75 5.58 7.03 -8.70
N ALA A 76 6.15 7.95 -7.91
CA ALA A 76 6.08 9.36 -8.19
C ALA A 76 6.74 9.63 -9.55
N THR A 77 5.92 9.92 -10.56
CA THR A 77 6.37 10.18 -11.93
C THR A 77 6.91 11.60 -12.12
N PHE A 78 6.91 12.41 -11.05
CA PHE A 78 7.29 13.83 -11.02
C PHE A 78 6.56 14.66 -12.09
N ARG A 79 5.37 14.20 -12.48
CA ARG A 79 4.49 14.87 -13.44
C ARG A 79 3.07 14.91 -12.87
N VAL A 80 2.46 16.08 -12.96
CA VAL A 80 1.07 16.32 -12.56
C VAL A 80 0.37 17.07 -13.68
N SER A 81 -0.88 16.70 -13.94
CA SER A 81 -1.75 17.40 -14.89
C SER A 81 -2.68 18.33 -14.12
N VAL A 82 -3.01 19.48 -14.73
CA VAL A 82 -4.02 20.38 -14.19
C VAL A 82 -5.36 19.65 -14.13
N HIS A 83 -5.99 19.64 -12.96
CA HIS A 83 -7.29 19.00 -12.77
C HIS A 83 -8.40 19.79 -13.51
N LYS A 84 -9.57 19.18 -13.69
CA LYS A 84 -10.71 19.84 -14.37
C LYS A 84 -11.17 21.15 -13.70
N ASN A 85 -10.87 21.31 -12.42
CA ASN A 85 -11.15 22.52 -11.64
C ASN A 85 -10.05 23.60 -11.76
N GLY A 86 -9.00 23.38 -12.57
CA GLY A 86 -7.90 24.32 -12.76
C GLY A 86 -6.80 24.25 -11.70
N GLN A 87 -6.86 23.32 -10.75
CA GLN A 87 -5.87 23.20 -9.68
C GLN A 87 -4.76 22.20 -10.02
N ILE A 88 -3.57 22.45 -9.44
CA ILE A 88 -2.45 21.51 -9.41
C ILE A 88 -2.31 21.03 -7.97
N VAL A 89 -2.41 19.71 -7.76
CA VAL A 89 -2.29 19.10 -6.43
C VAL A 89 -0.97 18.36 -6.33
N ILE A 90 -0.18 18.69 -5.30
CA ILE A 90 1.05 17.96 -4.97
C ILE A 90 0.66 16.78 -4.08
N GLY A 91 0.93 15.55 -4.54
CA GLY A 91 0.65 14.34 -3.77
C GLY A 91 1.60 14.16 -2.57
N SER A 92 1.15 13.38 -1.57
CA SER A 92 1.89 13.18 -0.30
C SER A 92 3.30 12.62 -0.50
N SER A 93 3.50 11.79 -1.53
CA SER A 93 4.82 11.24 -1.88
C SER A 93 5.90 12.29 -2.13
N TYR A 94 5.52 13.51 -2.56
CA TYR A 94 6.47 14.60 -2.78
C TYR A 94 6.72 15.39 -1.50
N THR A 95 5.67 15.67 -0.73
CA THR A 95 5.77 16.40 0.54
C THR A 95 6.53 15.58 1.59
N GLU A 96 6.32 14.26 1.63
CA GLU A 96 7.07 13.32 2.49
C GLU A 96 8.57 13.29 2.12
N LYS A 97 8.90 13.26 0.82
CA LYS A 97 10.30 13.33 0.35
C LYS A 97 10.99 14.65 0.66
N MET A 98 10.22 15.74 0.70
CA MET A 98 10.69 17.06 1.14
C MET A 98 10.70 17.22 2.67
N GLY A 99 10.15 16.26 3.42
CA GLY A 99 10.09 16.31 4.89
C GLY A 99 9.10 17.33 5.44
N LEU A 100 8.12 17.75 4.64
CA LEU A 100 7.15 18.79 5.01
C LEU A 100 6.17 18.29 6.06
N LYS A 101 5.79 19.19 6.96
CA LYS A 101 4.85 18.93 8.06
C LYS A 101 3.55 19.71 7.87
N PRO A 102 2.44 19.23 8.45
CA PRO A 102 1.22 20.02 8.53
C PRO A 102 1.50 21.33 9.28
N GLY A 103 1.25 22.47 8.63
CA GLY A 103 1.57 23.80 9.17
C GLY A 103 2.61 24.56 8.35
N ASP A 104 3.40 23.86 7.51
CA ASP A 104 4.37 24.52 6.65
C ASP A 104 3.66 25.40 5.61
N GLU A 105 4.04 26.68 5.56
CA GLU A 105 3.50 27.65 4.61
C GLU A 105 4.48 27.92 3.46
N PHE A 106 3.92 28.26 2.30
CA PHE A 106 4.70 28.57 1.10
C PHE A 106 4.22 29.86 0.45
N GLU A 107 5.17 30.75 0.18
CA GLU A 107 4.96 31.90 -0.68
C GLU A 107 4.94 31.46 -2.15
N ILE A 108 3.88 31.81 -2.88
CA ILE A 108 3.71 31.51 -4.30
C ILE A 108 4.22 32.68 -5.13
N LYS A 109 5.31 32.47 -5.88
CA LYS A 109 5.81 33.43 -6.87
C LYS A 109 5.52 32.95 -8.28
N LEU A 110 4.83 33.78 -9.04
CA LEU A 110 4.53 33.54 -10.44
C LEU A 110 5.66 34.11 -11.31
N GLY A 111 6.26 33.26 -12.13
CA GLY A 111 7.18 33.67 -13.19
C GLY A 111 6.64 33.35 -14.58
N TYR A 112 7.43 33.62 -15.62
CA TYR A 112 7.02 33.31 -16.99
C TYR A 112 7.05 31.79 -17.22
N LYS A 113 5.86 31.18 -17.29
CA LYS A 113 5.63 29.72 -17.46
C LYS A 113 6.10 28.83 -16.31
N HIS A 114 6.38 29.38 -15.14
CA HIS A 114 6.76 28.59 -13.95
C HIS A 114 6.16 29.18 -12.67
N ILE A 115 5.91 28.31 -11.70
CA ILE A 115 5.46 28.68 -10.36
C ILE A 115 6.58 28.29 -9.40
N HIS A 116 7.07 29.25 -8.64
CA HIS A 116 8.00 29.01 -7.54
C HIS A 116 7.23 28.97 -6.23
N LEU A 117 7.44 27.89 -5.47
CA LEU A 117 7.00 27.79 -4.08
C LEU A 117 8.23 28.01 -3.21
N ARG A 118 8.21 29.04 -2.38
CA ARG A 118 9.27 29.30 -1.39
C ARG A 118 8.70 29.02 -0.01
N GLN A 119 9.32 28.10 0.73
CA GLN A 119 8.93 27.83 2.11
C GLN A 119 9.15 29.10 2.94
N LEU A 120 8.15 29.47 3.72
CA LEU A 120 8.28 30.51 4.73
C LEU A 120 8.72 29.81 6.02
N ASP A 121 9.91 30.16 6.49
CA ASP A 121 10.35 29.75 7.82
C ASP A 121 9.69 30.68 8.85
N GLU A 122 9.25 30.15 10.00
CA GLU A 122 8.57 30.90 11.07
C GLU A 122 9.38 32.09 11.63
N ASP A 123 10.66 32.24 11.25
CA ASP A 123 11.56 33.30 11.69
C ASP A 123 11.47 34.62 10.88
N GLU A 124 10.67 34.69 9.80
CA GLU A 124 10.46 35.92 8.99
C GLU A 124 9.03 36.50 9.06
N ALA A 125 8.27 36.25 10.14
CA ALA A 125 6.92 36.81 10.36
C ALA A 125 6.86 37.89 11.45
#